data_AF-A0A9N8EZP7-F1
#
_entry.id   AF-A0A9N8EZP7-F1
#
_cell.length_a   1.000
_cell.length_b   1.000
_cell.length_c   1.000
_cell.angle_alpha   90.00
_cell.angle_beta   90.00
_cell.angle_gamma   90.00
#
_symmetry.space_group_name_H-M   'P 1'
#
loop_
_entity.id
_entity.type
_entity.pdbx_description
1 polymer ?
#
loop_
_entity_poly.entity_id
_entity_poly.type
_entity_poly.pdbx_seq_one_letter_code
_entity_poly.pdbx_strand_id
1 'polypeptide(L)'
;MMVHKSTNGKINHKEENERMIRLDDAVDEPMDDDDEKDTLSSNHHHSLPEHHIPFSAAEQEDHKPWHFIISTKKYIHTTLTAVLALSLVLVLGIGQSSSSSRASSSAAATVADSTTTATGKIPWAPLPDFSQPISRVAFGSCMKEDMPMPFWDTLLEFHPDVTILGGDQVYTQEQDACSGQGNCTLLKQAYDQLNNHPSFQGAKQRLPMLGMLDDHDYGLNDCYADNPYKDIAKDLYFDFMDIPQDDERRFRDNEGLYTSYEWGSGDQILQLILLDTRYSRSEFLYDDEKWAYTPYGHDQDHGKQFLSPAQWEWFEQVLQRPANVRLILSTQQVLTQGEWGFEHWSLIPRELRKLVRLLKKYCKHVKNPSLPVLLSGDRHIGALYNDPALWDELYEVTASSWTHTIPDGWDPDGVKCSTYPNPAVDCIEQDPTRIGDWVGVNHFGMVDVDWQDRTVHLTLVRAETSHAYYVKQKWQYNTDAGQVLKSLSLDIP
;
A
#
# COMPACT_ATOMS: atom_id res chain seq x y z
N MET A 1 4.39 67.64 17.26
CA MET A 1 4.15 66.44 18.09
C MET A 1 3.17 65.57 17.33
N MET A 2 3.67 64.48 16.75
CA MET A 2 2.93 63.61 15.84
C MET A 2 1.79 62.89 16.59
N VAL A 3 0.61 62.91 15.98
CA VAL A 3 -0.49 61.99 16.27
C VAL A 3 -0.86 61.38 14.92
N HIS A 4 -0.50 60.12 14.70
CA HIS A 4 -1.03 59.34 13.58
C HIS A 4 -2.02 58.30 14.09
N LYS A 5 -3.28 58.56 13.75
CA LYS A 5 -4.36 57.58 13.65
C LYS A 5 -4.05 56.65 12.47
N SER A 6 -4.09 55.34 12.71
CA SER A 6 -4.20 54.34 11.65
C SER A 6 -5.68 54.16 11.31
N THR A 7 -6.02 54.29 10.03
CA THR A 7 -7.34 54.04 9.46
C THR A 7 -7.31 52.81 8.57
N ASN A 8 -8.35 51.99 8.72
CA ASN A 8 -8.80 50.87 7.90
C ASN A 8 -8.50 50.98 6.39
N GLY A 9 -7.99 49.89 5.82
CA GLY A 9 -8.04 49.56 4.41
C GLY A 9 -8.35 48.08 4.23
N LYS A 10 -9.56 47.77 3.77
CA LYS A 10 -9.95 46.44 3.25
C LYS A 10 -9.21 46.22 1.93
N ILE A 11 -8.56 45.08 1.75
CA ILE A 11 -8.06 44.63 0.44
C ILE A 11 -8.82 43.37 0.05
N ASN A 12 -9.21 43.37 -1.23
CA ASN A 12 -10.22 42.55 -1.87
C ASN A 12 -9.53 41.32 -2.49
N HIS A 13 -9.96 40.10 -2.15
CA HIS A 13 -9.52 38.86 -2.79
C HIS A 13 -10.06 38.78 -4.22
N LYS A 14 -9.29 39.16 -5.25
CA LYS A 14 -9.60 38.76 -6.64
C LYS A 14 -8.51 38.93 -7.71
N GLU A 15 -7.21 38.91 -7.40
CA GLU A 15 -6.16 39.10 -8.43
C GLU A 15 -4.88 38.26 -8.21
N GLU A 16 -5.02 36.96 -7.92
CA GLU A 16 -3.87 36.01 -7.95
C GLU A 16 -4.09 34.76 -8.81
N ASN A 17 -5.17 34.69 -9.60
CA ASN A 17 -5.54 33.48 -10.37
C ASN A 17 -5.36 33.58 -11.89
N GLU A 18 -4.55 34.51 -12.41
CA GLU A 18 -4.37 34.70 -13.87
C GLU A 18 -2.90 34.71 -14.35
N ARG A 19 -1.98 34.03 -13.65
CA ARG A 19 -0.58 33.91 -14.12
C ARG A 19 -0.02 32.50 -14.31
N MET A 20 -0.88 31.49 -14.39
CA MET A 20 -0.52 30.12 -14.73
C MET A 20 -1.23 29.64 -15.99
N ILE A 21 -1.09 30.40 -17.10
CA ILE A 21 -1.44 29.91 -18.45
C ILE A 21 -0.41 30.48 -19.43
N ARG A 22 0.19 29.58 -20.22
CA ARG A 22 1.21 29.73 -21.28
C ARG A 22 2.63 29.42 -20.83
N LEU A 23 3.01 28.15 -20.97
CA LEU A 23 4.30 27.73 -21.49
C LEU A 23 4.12 26.33 -22.13
N ASP A 24 3.37 26.29 -23.23
CA ASP A 24 3.60 25.31 -24.29
C ASP A 24 4.38 26.05 -25.37
N ASP A 25 5.65 25.68 -25.53
CA ASP A 25 6.49 25.78 -26.73
C ASP A 25 7.97 25.70 -26.31
N ALA A 26 8.48 24.48 -26.15
CA ALA A 26 9.92 24.19 -26.32
C ALA A 26 10.09 22.72 -26.71
N VAL A 27 10.26 22.54 -28.02
CA VAL A 27 10.60 21.32 -28.74
C VAL A 27 12.09 21.01 -28.54
N ASP A 28 12.41 19.71 -28.44
CA ASP A 28 13.70 19.02 -28.64
C ASP A 28 15.02 19.82 -28.48
N GLU A 29 15.85 19.42 -27.50
CA GLU A 29 17.30 19.32 -27.72
C GLU A 29 17.86 18.03 -27.09
N PRO A 30 18.79 17.33 -27.78
CA PRO A 30 19.39 16.09 -27.32
C PRO A 30 20.55 16.33 -26.35
N MET A 31 20.83 15.33 -25.50
CA MET A 31 22.08 15.26 -24.72
C MET A 31 23.26 15.02 -25.67
N ASP A 32 24.22 15.95 -25.66
CA ASP A 32 25.57 15.73 -26.19
C ASP A 32 26.46 15.13 -25.08
N ASP A 33 26.99 13.95 -25.37
CA ASP A 33 28.24 13.43 -24.81
C ASP A 33 29.41 14.19 -25.45
N ASP A 34 30.37 14.66 -24.65
CA ASP A 34 31.81 14.53 -24.92
C ASP A 34 32.67 15.21 -23.82
N ASP A 35 33.35 14.33 -23.09
CA ASP A 35 34.80 14.27 -22.89
C ASP A 35 35.64 15.28 -22.06
N GLU A 36 36.52 14.61 -21.31
CA GLU A 36 37.89 14.94 -20.89
C GLU A 36 38.20 15.88 -19.70
N LYS A 37 38.72 15.21 -18.65
CA LYS A 37 40.04 15.42 -18.01
C LYS A 37 40.54 16.86 -17.90
N ASP A 38 40.69 17.32 -16.65
CA ASP A 38 42.01 17.81 -16.22
C ASP A 38 42.23 17.66 -14.72
N THR A 39 43.39 17.10 -14.39
CA THR A 39 44.00 17.06 -13.06
C THR A 39 44.63 18.40 -12.74
N LEU A 40 44.51 18.89 -11.49
CA LEU A 40 45.64 19.37 -10.67
C LEU A 40 45.20 19.96 -9.31
N SER A 41 45.68 19.28 -8.26
CA SER A 41 46.28 19.76 -7.02
C SER A 41 45.80 21.04 -6.30
N SER A 42 45.71 20.85 -4.98
CA SER A 42 46.05 21.75 -3.87
C SER A 42 44.92 22.59 -3.28
N ASN A 43 44.60 22.30 -2.01
CA ASN A 43 44.38 23.26 -0.92
C ASN A 43 44.30 22.44 0.39
N HIS A 44 45.34 22.46 1.21
CA HIS A 44 45.51 23.35 2.36
C HIS A 44 44.47 23.14 3.46
N HIS A 45 44.98 22.51 4.53
CA HIS A 45 44.42 22.49 5.87
C HIS A 45 44.00 23.89 6.33
N HIS A 46 42.75 24.01 6.76
CA HIS A 46 42.43 24.84 7.90
C HIS A 46 41.40 24.14 8.78
N SER A 47 41.75 24.05 10.05
CA SER A 47 41.05 23.40 11.13
C SER A 47 40.37 24.44 12.04
N LEU A 48 39.36 23.93 12.76
CA LEU A 48 38.71 24.41 13.99
C LEU A 48 37.45 25.30 13.85
N PRO A 49 36.54 25.33 14.86
CA PRO A 49 36.47 24.53 16.09
C PRO A 49 35.12 23.85 16.38
N GLU A 50 35.22 22.77 17.17
CA GLU A 50 34.13 22.11 17.89
C GLU A 50 33.52 23.04 18.94
N HIS A 51 32.18 23.08 19.00
CA HIS A 51 31.43 23.63 20.12
C HIS A 51 30.73 22.51 20.89
N HIS A 52 31.32 22.17 22.03
CA HIS A 52 30.69 21.39 23.09
C HIS A 52 29.51 22.16 23.70
N ILE A 53 28.35 21.52 23.76
CA ILE A 53 27.22 21.94 24.62
C ILE A 53 27.07 20.88 25.71
N PRO A 54 27.04 21.25 27.01
CA PRO A 54 26.99 20.30 28.10
C PRO A 54 25.57 19.78 28.37
N PHE A 55 25.48 18.47 28.59
CA PHE A 55 24.32 17.78 29.17
C PHE A 55 23.99 18.33 30.57
N SER A 56 22.76 18.80 30.77
CA SER A 56 22.18 18.97 32.11
C SER A 56 21.19 17.85 32.38
N ALA A 57 21.48 17.06 33.42
CA ALA A 57 20.56 16.10 34.01
C ALA A 57 19.39 16.84 34.67
N ALA A 58 18.16 16.43 34.35
CA ALA A 58 16.96 16.83 35.07
C ALA A 58 16.16 15.57 35.49
N GLU A 59 16.10 15.46 36.81
CA GLU A 59 15.17 14.76 37.70
C GLU A 59 14.08 13.84 37.14
N GLN A 60 14.10 12.61 37.66
CA GLN A 60 12.97 11.68 37.80
C GLN A 60 11.79 12.34 38.53
N GLU A 61 10.61 12.38 37.88
CA GLU A 61 9.33 12.47 38.59
C GLU A 61 8.54 11.16 38.44
N ASP A 62 8.25 10.56 39.60
CA ASP A 62 7.41 9.40 39.81
C ASP A 62 5.93 9.70 39.50
N HIS A 63 5.36 9.04 38.49
CA HIS A 63 3.90 8.98 38.31
C HIS A 63 3.32 7.67 38.88
N LYS A 64 2.50 7.85 39.93
CA LYS A 64 1.70 6.81 40.60
C LYS A 64 0.60 6.26 39.67
N PRO A 65 0.25 4.96 39.79
CA PRO A 65 -0.79 4.34 38.96
C PRO A 65 -2.21 4.64 39.47
N TRP A 66 -3.12 4.85 38.51
CA TRP A 66 -4.55 5.00 38.74
C TRP A 66 -5.23 3.65 39.03
N HIS A 67 -5.85 3.55 40.20
CA HIS A 67 -6.69 2.41 40.61
C HIS A 67 -8.08 2.51 39.97
N PHE A 68 -8.46 1.55 39.12
CA PHE A 68 -9.85 1.34 38.72
C PHE A 68 -10.58 0.46 39.76
N ILE A 69 -11.67 0.99 40.30
CA ILE A 69 -12.59 0.33 41.23
C ILE A 69 -13.56 -0.54 40.41
N ILE A 70 -13.47 -1.86 40.54
CA ILE A 70 -14.48 -2.80 40.04
C ILE A 70 -15.58 -2.94 41.11
N SER A 71 -16.77 -2.41 40.82
CA SER A 71 -17.99 -2.68 41.58
C SER A 71 -18.62 -3.99 41.09
N THR A 72 -18.57 -5.04 41.92
CA THR A 72 -19.31 -6.28 41.68
C THR A 72 -20.66 -6.22 42.40
N LYS A 73 -21.76 -6.35 41.66
CA LYS A 73 -23.06 -6.74 42.23
C LYS A 73 -23.62 -7.96 41.51
N LYS A 74 -23.67 -9.06 42.27
CA LYS A 74 -24.38 -10.31 42.03
C LYS A 74 -25.88 -10.06 41.87
N TYR A 75 -26.51 -10.73 40.91
CA TYR A 75 -27.89 -11.18 41.03
C TYR A 75 -28.02 -12.62 40.53
N ILE A 76 -28.45 -13.49 41.44
CA ILE A 76 -28.93 -14.85 41.20
C ILE A 76 -30.45 -14.75 41.15
N HIS A 77 -31.11 -15.31 40.12
CA HIS A 77 -32.36 -16.05 40.29
C HIS A 77 -32.62 -17.01 39.12
N THR A 78 -33.01 -18.22 39.53
CA THR A 78 -33.31 -19.43 38.79
C THR A 78 -34.78 -19.44 38.35
N THR A 79 -35.11 -20.01 37.18
CA THR A 79 -36.32 -20.86 36.98
C THR A 79 -36.30 -21.63 35.66
N LEU A 80 -37.04 -22.73 35.66
CA LEU A 80 -36.94 -23.99 34.91
C LEU A 80 -37.78 -24.07 33.61
N THR A 81 -37.53 -25.16 32.87
CA THR A 81 -38.44 -26.04 32.08
C THR A 81 -38.76 -25.78 30.59
N ALA A 82 -38.03 -26.52 29.73
CA ALA A 82 -38.41 -27.49 28.68
C ALA A 82 -39.75 -27.42 27.92
N VAL A 83 -39.69 -27.51 26.57
CA VAL A 83 -40.55 -28.35 25.70
C VAL A 83 -39.78 -28.80 24.43
N LEU A 84 -39.85 -30.10 24.12
CA LEU A 84 -39.41 -30.82 22.91
C LEU A 84 -40.47 -30.75 21.79
N ALA A 85 -40.07 -30.76 20.51
CA ALA A 85 -40.77 -31.50 19.46
C ALA A 85 -39.92 -31.66 18.17
N LEU A 86 -39.74 -32.92 17.77
CA LEU A 86 -39.26 -33.40 16.47
C LEU A 86 -40.27 -33.12 15.34
N SER A 87 -39.79 -32.99 14.11
CA SER A 87 -40.43 -33.65 12.97
C SER A 87 -39.45 -33.93 11.83
N LEU A 88 -39.35 -35.22 11.52
CA LEU A 88 -38.63 -35.87 10.43
C LEU A 88 -39.66 -36.21 9.34
N VAL A 89 -39.42 -35.91 8.07
CA VAL A 89 -40.11 -36.57 6.94
C VAL A 89 -39.12 -36.82 5.80
N LEU A 90 -38.91 -38.11 5.54
CA LEU A 90 -38.33 -38.70 4.34
C LEU A 90 -39.41 -38.89 3.28
N VAL A 91 -39.12 -38.58 2.01
CA VAL A 91 -39.73 -39.26 0.85
C VAL A 91 -38.66 -39.48 -0.22
N LEU A 92 -38.47 -40.76 -0.57
CA LEU A 92 -37.71 -41.27 -1.71
C LEU A 92 -38.62 -41.30 -2.96
N GLY A 93 -38.06 -40.99 -4.14
CA GLY A 93 -38.70 -41.20 -5.44
C GLY A 93 -37.64 -41.22 -6.56
N ILE A 94 -37.52 -42.38 -7.20
CA ILE A 94 -36.48 -42.77 -8.17
C ILE A 94 -36.77 -42.20 -9.57
N GLY A 95 -35.72 -41.77 -10.29
CA GLY A 95 -35.74 -41.54 -11.74
C GLY A 95 -34.33 -41.41 -12.30
N GLN A 96 -33.82 -42.46 -12.95
CA GLN A 96 -32.52 -42.48 -13.62
C GLN A 96 -32.56 -41.70 -14.94
N SER A 97 -31.57 -40.83 -15.17
CA SER A 97 -31.05 -40.55 -16.51
C SER A 97 -29.60 -40.08 -16.42
N SER A 98 -28.77 -40.69 -17.25
CA SER A 98 -27.32 -40.55 -17.38
C SER A 98 -26.85 -39.14 -17.76
N SER A 99 -25.94 -38.58 -16.95
CA SER A 99 -24.93 -37.62 -17.42
C SER A 99 -23.77 -37.59 -16.42
N SER A 100 -22.56 -37.71 -16.94
CA SER A 100 -21.30 -37.58 -16.19
C SER A 100 -21.17 -36.18 -15.58
N SER A 101 -21.44 -36.06 -14.28
CA SER A 101 -21.10 -34.88 -13.48
C SER A 101 -19.93 -35.21 -12.56
N ARG A 102 -18.84 -34.45 -12.69
CA ARG A 102 -17.79 -34.32 -11.67
C ARG A 102 -18.47 -34.17 -10.30
N ALA A 103 -18.14 -35.06 -9.38
CA ALA A 103 -18.61 -34.96 -8.01
C ALA A 103 -18.03 -33.68 -7.38
N SER A 104 -18.91 -32.71 -7.14
CA SER A 104 -18.72 -31.65 -6.16
C SER A 104 -18.81 -32.29 -4.78
N SER A 105 -17.66 -32.43 -4.09
CA SER A 105 -17.65 -32.61 -2.65
C SER A 105 -17.69 -31.24 -2.00
N SER A 106 -18.90 -30.69 -1.82
CA SER A 106 -19.14 -29.64 -0.84
C SER A 106 -19.08 -30.26 0.55
N ALA A 107 -17.86 -30.43 1.06
CA ALA A 107 -17.62 -30.54 2.49
C ALA A 107 -17.05 -29.18 2.92
N ALA A 108 -17.90 -28.37 3.55
CA ALA A 108 -17.45 -27.21 4.31
C ALA A 108 -16.51 -27.70 5.41
N ALA A 109 -15.21 -27.68 5.14
CA ALA A 109 -14.19 -27.85 6.16
C ALA A 109 -14.09 -26.53 6.91
N THR A 110 -14.84 -26.40 8.00
CA THR A 110 -14.48 -25.44 9.05
C THR A 110 -13.06 -25.77 9.49
N VAL A 111 -12.16 -24.79 9.43
CA VAL A 111 -10.77 -24.88 9.90
C VAL A 111 -10.79 -25.25 11.38
N ALA A 112 -10.77 -26.55 11.65
CA ALA A 112 -10.52 -27.08 12.96
C ALA A 112 -9.00 -27.13 13.13
N ASP A 113 -8.56 -26.44 14.18
CA ASP A 113 -7.21 -26.38 14.73
C ASP A 113 -6.55 -27.76 14.71
N SER A 114 -5.84 -28.08 13.62
CA SER A 114 -5.05 -29.30 13.54
C SER A 114 -3.67 -28.98 14.08
N THR A 115 -3.50 -29.26 15.38
CA THR A 115 -2.20 -29.42 16.02
C THR A 115 -1.48 -30.60 15.36
N THR A 116 -0.83 -30.34 14.23
CA THR A 116 0.17 -31.21 13.63
C THR A 116 1.45 -30.40 13.51
N THR A 117 2.35 -30.67 14.45
CA THR A 117 3.78 -30.32 14.39
C THR A 117 4.39 -30.95 13.15
N ALA A 118 4.26 -30.28 12.00
CA ALA A 118 5.16 -30.43 10.87
C ALA A 118 6.21 -29.33 11.00
N THR A 119 7.44 -29.71 11.36
CA THR A 119 8.57 -28.80 11.59
C THR A 119 9.19 -28.26 10.28
N GLY A 120 8.40 -28.06 9.24
CA GLY A 120 8.85 -27.56 7.93
C GLY A 120 8.16 -26.25 7.59
N LYS A 121 8.91 -25.30 7.01
CA LYS A 121 8.35 -24.06 6.47
C LYS A 121 7.28 -24.42 5.43
N ILE A 122 6.08 -23.88 5.59
CA ILE A 122 5.00 -24.07 4.62
C ILE A 122 5.43 -23.41 3.30
N PRO A 123 5.39 -24.12 2.16
CA PRO A 123 5.77 -23.53 0.88
C PRO A 123 4.72 -22.53 0.38
N TRP A 124 5.17 -21.52 -0.36
CA TRP A 124 4.29 -20.64 -1.13
C TRP A 124 3.68 -21.41 -2.31
N ALA A 125 2.44 -21.06 -2.67
CA ALA A 125 1.83 -21.53 -3.90
C ALA A 125 2.69 -21.07 -5.10
N PRO A 126 2.93 -21.93 -6.09
CA PRO A 126 3.72 -21.56 -7.25
C PRO A 126 3.03 -20.46 -8.05
N LEU A 127 3.82 -19.55 -8.61
CA LEU A 127 3.35 -18.60 -9.62
C LEU A 127 2.83 -19.34 -10.87
N PRO A 128 1.85 -18.77 -11.59
CA PRO A 128 1.39 -19.33 -12.85
C PRO A 128 2.51 -19.35 -13.89
N ASP A 129 2.38 -20.24 -14.88
CA ASP A 129 3.30 -20.35 -16.01
C ASP A 129 3.41 -19.01 -16.76
N PHE A 130 4.61 -18.43 -16.80
CA PHE A 130 4.90 -17.15 -17.44
C PHE A 130 4.58 -17.13 -18.95
N SER A 131 4.47 -18.28 -19.61
CA SER A 131 4.08 -18.36 -21.02
C SER A 131 2.57 -18.18 -21.25
N GLN A 132 1.75 -18.32 -20.20
CA GLN A 132 0.30 -18.20 -20.28
C GLN A 132 -0.14 -16.81 -19.80
N PRO A 133 -1.13 -16.19 -20.47
CA PRO A 133 -1.70 -14.95 -19.98
C PRO A 133 -2.43 -15.20 -18.66
N ILE A 134 -2.31 -14.24 -17.75
CA ILE A 134 -3.15 -14.17 -16.55
C ILE A 134 -4.24 -13.11 -16.75
N SER A 135 -5.37 -13.27 -16.08
CA SER A 135 -6.54 -12.41 -16.23
C SER A 135 -7.03 -11.83 -14.91
N ARG A 136 -6.58 -12.32 -13.77
CA ARG A 136 -7.09 -11.83 -12.48
C ARG A 136 -5.97 -11.62 -11.48
N VAL A 137 -5.76 -10.37 -11.10
CA VAL A 137 -4.78 -9.98 -10.10
C VAL A 137 -5.50 -9.39 -8.90
N ALA A 138 -5.26 -9.92 -7.71
CA ALA A 138 -5.67 -9.30 -6.46
C ALA A 138 -4.51 -8.49 -5.87
N PHE A 139 -4.79 -7.42 -5.14
CA PHE A 139 -3.74 -6.68 -4.43
C PHE A 139 -4.26 -5.91 -3.22
N GLY A 140 -3.34 -5.50 -2.35
CA GLY A 140 -3.59 -4.53 -1.30
C GLY A 140 -2.42 -4.40 -0.33
N SER A 141 -2.51 -3.49 0.64
CA SER A 141 -1.50 -3.26 1.68
C SER A 141 -2.11 -3.13 3.08
N CYS A 142 -1.25 -2.94 4.09
CA CYS A 142 -1.61 -2.63 5.47
C CYS A 142 -2.27 -3.80 6.21
N MET A 143 -1.48 -4.86 6.34
CA MET A 143 -1.82 -6.06 7.10
C MET A 143 -1.13 -6.03 8.45
N LYS A 144 -1.91 -6.18 9.52
CA LYS A 144 -1.40 -6.30 10.88
C LYS A 144 -1.42 -7.75 11.34
N GLU A 145 -0.26 -8.28 11.72
CA GLU A 145 -0.01 -9.69 11.99
C GLU A 145 -0.68 -10.24 13.25
N ASP A 146 -1.15 -9.37 14.14
CA ASP A 146 -1.89 -9.73 15.35
C ASP A 146 -3.42 -9.61 15.22
N MET A 147 -3.91 -9.19 14.05
CA MET A 147 -5.34 -9.03 13.76
C MET A 147 -5.92 -10.26 13.06
N PRO A 148 -7.23 -10.53 13.22
CA PRO A 148 -7.93 -11.52 12.40
C PRO A 148 -7.82 -11.19 10.91
N MET A 149 -7.64 -12.22 10.07
CA MET A 149 -7.51 -12.08 8.62
C MET A 149 -8.56 -12.92 7.85
N PRO A 150 -9.87 -12.76 8.11
CA PRO A 150 -10.90 -13.52 7.40
C PRO A 150 -11.02 -13.13 5.92
N PHE A 151 -10.46 -11.98 5.53
CA PHE A 151 -10.43 -11.51 4.15
C PHE A 151 -9.74 -12.46 3.17
N TRP A 152 -8.82 -13.32 3.65
CA TRP A 152 -8.21 -14.35 2.81
C TRP A 152 -9.24 -15.33 2.26
N ASP A 153 -10.25 -15.70 3.05
CA ASP A 153 -11.32 -16.58 2.60
C ASP A 153 -12.22 -15.88 1.59
N THR A 154 -12.53 -14.59 1.80
CA THR A 154 -13.25 -13.77 0.81
C THR A 154 -12.50 -13.67 -0.51
N LEU A 155 -11.20 -13.36 -0.47
CA LEU A 155 -10.37 -13.19 -1.66
C LEU A 155 -10.21 -14.49 -2.45
N LEU A 156 -10.15 -15.65 -1.77
CA LEU A 156 -10.07 -16.95 -2.42
C LEU A 156 -11.25 -17.26 -3.35
N GLU A 157 -12.45 -16.75 -3.03
CA GLU A 157 -13.65 -16.91 -3.87
C GLU A 157 -13.54 -16.16 -5.21
N PHE A 158 -12.62 -15.18 -5.30
CA PHE A 158 -12.34 -14.49 -6.55
C PHE A 158 -11.37 -15.27 -7.44
N HIS A 159 -10.68 -16.30 -6.94
CA HIS A 159 -9.73 -17.10 -7.71
C HIS A 159 -8.69 -16.27 -8.50
N PRO A 160 -7.90 -15.41 -7.85
CA PRO A 160 -6.86 -14.65 -8.55
C PRO A 160 -5.74 -15.57 -9.04
N ASP A 161 -5.20 -15.26 -10.22
CA ASP A 161 -3.99 -15.90 -10.76
C ASP A 161 -2.75 -15.50 -9.96
N VAL A 162 -2.71 -14.24 -9.51
CA VAL A 162 -1.64 -13.67 -8.68
C VAL A 162 -2.24 -12.72 -7.66
N THR A 163 -1.69 -12.73 -6.44
CA THR A 163 -2.01 -11.79 -5.36
C THR A 163 -0.77 -10.95 -5.04
N ILE A 164 -0.91 -9.63 -5.00
CA ILE A 164 0.18 -8.70 -4.72
C ILE A 164 0.04 -8.14 -3.30
N LEU A 165 1.04 -8.40 -2.48
CA LEU A 165 1.26 -7.80 -1.17
C LEU A 165 1.94 -6.43 -1.38
N GLY A 166 1.13 -5.38 -1.31
CA GLY A 166 1.44 -4.04 -1.80
C GLY A 166 2.17 -3.09 -0.84
N GLY A 167 2.85 -3.63 0.18
CA GLY A 167 3.42 -2.84 1.28
C GLY A 167 2.76 -3.12 2.63
N ASP A 168 3.45 -2.78 3.71
CA ASP A 168 3.04 -2.96 5.11
C ASP A 168 2.49 -4.35 5.41
N GLN A 169 3.35 -5.37 5.34
CA GLN A 169 2.92 -6.74 5.64
C GLN A 169 2.73 -6.98 7.12
N VAL A 170 3.41 -6.19 7.96
CA VAL A 170 3.39 -6.30 9.42
C VAL A 170 3.40 -4.91 10.06
N TYR A 171 2.89 -4.80 11.28
CA TYR A 171 2.97 -3.60 12.11
C TYR A 171 3.44 -3.97 13.50
N THR A 172 4.67 -3.61 13.84
CA THR A 172 5.20 -3.91 15.17
C THR A 172 4.45 -3.19 16.29
N GLN A 173 4.54 -3.71 17.52
CA GLN A 173 3.94 -3.08 18.70
C GLN A 173 4.57 -1.72 19.02
N GLU A 174 5.82 -1.53 18.62
CA GLU A 174 6.52 -0.25 18.62
C GLU A 174 6.41 0.39 17.24
N GLN A 175 6.46 1.72 17.18
CA GLN A 175 6.42 2.45 15.91
C GLN A 175 7.64 2.11 15.04
N ASP A 176 8.82 2.01 15.66
CA ASP A 176 10.06 1.59 15.00
C ASP A 176 10.35 0.12 15.32
N ALA A 177 10.45 -0.70 14.27
CA ALA A 177 10.68 -2.13 14.36
C ALA A 177 12.18 -2.49 14.51
N CYS A 178 13.06 -1.51 14.34
CA CYS A 178 14.51 -1.60 14.47
C CYS A 178 15.06 -0.50 15.39
N SER A 179 16.06 -0.83 16.21
CA SER A 179 16.70 0.15 17.10
C SER A 179 18.13 -0.23 17.48
N GLY A 180 18.85 0.72 18.09
CA GLY A 180 20.20 0.49 18.63
C GLY A 180 21.22 0.03 17.58
N GLN A 181 22.17 -0.83 17.99
CA GLN A 181 23.25 -1.32 17.13
C GLN A 181 22.78 -2.43 16.15
N GLY A 182 21.83 -2.11 15.28
CA GLY A 182 21.35 -3.03 14.24
C GLY A 182 20.32 -4.06 14.71
N ASN A 183 19.56 -3.79 15.77
CA ASN A 183 18.60 -4.73 16.30
C ASN A 183 17.23 -4.56 15.62
N CYS A 184 16.88 -5.48 14.72
CA CYS A 184 15.56 -5.57 14.08
C CYS A 184 14.74 -6.78 14.57
N THR A 185 14.89 -7.15 15.85
CA THR A 185 14.22 -8.34 16.41
C THR A 185 12.70 -8.22 16.35
N LEU A 186 12.13 -7.01 16.56
CA LEU A 186 10.69 -6.81 16.48
C LEU A 186 10.15 -7.04 15.06
N LEU A 187 10.84 -6.49 14.04
CA LEU A 187 10.50 -6.73 12.64
C LEU A 187 10.51 -8.24 12.31
N LYS A 188 11.58 -8.93 12.71
CA LYS A 188 11.67 -10.38 12.51
C LYS A 188 10.54 -11.14 13.22
N GLN A 189 10.24 -10.77 14.47
CA GLN A 189 9.17 -11.41 15.25
C GLN A 189 7.81 -11.21 14.61
N ALA A 190 7.54 -10.03 14.06
CA ALA A 190 6.29 -9.74 13.36
C ALA A 190 6.15 -10.59 12.09
N TYR A 191 7.21 -10.72 11.29
CA TYR A 191 7.23 -11.65 10.15
C TYR A 191 7.06 -13.12 10.56
N ASP A 192 7.70 -13.54 11.65
CA ASP A 192 7.53 -14.89 12.20
C ASP A 192 6.07 -15.10 12.67
N GLN A 193 5.45 -14.11 13.29
CA GLN A 193 4.06 -14.15 13.72
C GLN A 193 3.10 -14.26 12.53
N LEU A 194 3.28 -13.42 11.51
CA LEU A 194 2.48 -13.49 10.29
C LEU A 194 2.62 -14.84 9.59
N ASN A 195 3.86 -15.35 9.44
CA ASN A 195 4.12 -16.67 8.86
C ASN A 195 3.50 -17.83 9.67
N ASN A 196 3.26 -17.62 10.97
CA ASN A 196 2.59 -18.59 11.84
C ASN A 196 1.07 -18.35 11.94
N HIS A 197 0.54 -17.27 11.37
CA HIS A 197 -0.88 -16.97 11.40
C HIS A 197 -1.66 -17.98 10.54
N PRO A 198 -2.61 -18.76 11.08
CA PRO A 198 -3.25 -19.86 10.36
C PRO A 198 -3.93 -19.45 9.05
N SER A 199 -4.61 -18.29 9.03
CA SER A 199 -5.24 -17.78 7.80
C SER A 199 -4.19 -17.42 6.74
N PHE A 200 -3.05 -16.86 7.14
CA PHE A 200 -1.99 -16.49 6.21
C PHE A 200 -1.29 -17.75 5.69
N GLN A 201 -1.05 -18.76 6.52
CA GLN A 201 -0.54 -20.06 6.07
C GLN A 201 -1.47 -20.73 5.05
N GLY A 202 -2.79 -20.69 5.29
CA GLY A 202 -3.78 -21.17 4.36
C GLY A 202 -3.79 -20.38 3.05
N ALA A 203 -3.66 -19.05 3.11
CA ALA A 203 -3.56 -18.18 1.95
C ALA A 203 -2.28 -18.48 1.14
N LYS A 204 -1.12 -18.52 1.80
CA LYS A 204 0.20 -18.83 1.24
C LYS A 204 0.22 -20.14 0.45
N GLN A 205 -0.52 -21.17 0.88
CA GLN A 205 -0.59 -22.46 0.17
C GLN A 205 -1.52 -22.46 -1.05
N ARG A 206 -2.45 -21.48 -1.16
CA ARG A 206 -3.54 -21.50 -2.14
C ARG A 206 -3.47 -20.35 -3.14
N LEU A 207 -2.82 -19.24 -2.79
CA LEU A 207 -2.73 -18.04 -3.59
C LEU A 207 -1.27 -17.82 -4.00
N PRO A 208 -0.98 -17.71 -5.30
CA PRO A 208 0.34 -17.28 -5.76
C PRO A 208 0.56 -15.83 -5.35
N MET A 209 1.60 -15.57 -4.54
CA MET A 209 1.84 -14.24 -3.95
C MET A 209 3.18 -13.65 -4.40
N LEU A 210 3.16 -12.34 -4.65
CA LEU A 210 4.32 -11.48 -4.85
C LEU A 210 4.19 -10.28 -3.92
N GLY A 211 5.25 -9.52 -3.68
CA GLY A 211 5.11 -8.32 -2.86
C GLY A 211 6.29 -7.37 -2.88
N MET A 212 6.05 -6.19 -2.34
CA MET A 212 7.05 -5.16 -2.06
C MET A 212 6.95 -4.68 -0.62
N LEU A 213 8.07 -4.27 -0.04
CA LEU A 213 8.12 -3.67 1.30
C LEU A 213 7.62 -2.22 1.26
N ASP A 214 7.08 -1.75 2.39
CA ASP A 214 6.85 -0.33 2.68
C ASP A 214 7.52 0.05 4.01
N ASP A 215 7.20 1.19 4.62
CA ASP A 215 7.89 1.70 5.81
C ASP A 215 7.78 0.80 7.04
N HIS A 216 6.61 0.19 7.31
CA HIS A 216 6.50 -0.73 8.46
C HIS A 216 7.31 -2.02 8.25
N ASP A 217 7.64 -2.35 7.01
CA ASP A 217 8.55 -3.43 6.64
C ASP A 217 10.04 -2.97 6.60
N TYR A 218 10.28 -1.65 6.60
CA TYR A 218 11.59 -0.99 6.39
C TYR A 218 12.38 -0.77 7.69
N GLY A 219 11.78 -1.09 8.83
CA GLY A 219 12.44 -1.07 10.14
C GLY A 219 12.25 0.23 10.92
N LEU A 220 12.25 1.39 10.26
CA LEU A 220 11.91 2.69 10.85
C LEU A 220 10.74 3.31 10.07
N ASN A 221 9.75 3.82 10.80
CA ASN A 221 8.54 4.39 10.23
C ASN A 221 8.84 5.64 9.38
N ASP A 222 8.22 5.77 8.20
CA ASP A 222 8.41 6.85 7.21
C ASP A 222 9.87 7.21 6.87
N CYS A 223 10.82 6.34 7.18
CA CYS A 223 12.22 6.70 7.08
C CYS A 223 12.69 6.75 5.61
N TYR A 224 13.92 7.26 5.42
CA TYR A 224 14.47 7.62 4.13
C TYR A 224 15.70 6.80 3.79
N ALA A 225 16.39 7.20 2.72
CA ALA A 225 17.62 6.55 2.24
C ALA A 225 18.74 6.46 3.29
N ASP A 226 18.72 7.28 4.34
CA ASP A 226 19.68 7.29 5.44
C ASP A 226 19.32 6.35 6.59
N ASN A 227 18.20 5.61 6.50
CA ASN A 227 17.83 4.58 7.46
C ASN A 227 19.00 3.60 7.68
N PRO A 228 19.61 3.55 8.88
CA PRO A 228 20.78 2.71 9.14
C PRO A 228 20.45 1.21 9.16
N TYR A 229 19.16 0.85 9.14
CA TYR A 229 18.69 -0.54 9.20
C TYR A 229 18.17 -1.07 7.87
N LYS A 230 18.16 -0.26 6.79
CA LYS A 230 17.53 -0.62 5.52
C LYS A 230 18.03 -1.93 4.91
N ASP A 231 19.32 -2.25 5.05
CA ASP A 231 19.87 -3.51 4.55
C ASP A 231 19.42 -4.72 5.38
N ILE A 232 19.32 -4.56 6.71
CA ILE A 232 18.82 -5.60 7.60
C ILE A 232 17.33 -5.84 7.34
N ALA A 233 16.54 -4.77 7.19
CA ALA A 233 15.12 -4.86 6.85
C ALA A 233 14.90 -5.55 5.50
N LYS A 234 15.71 -5.20 4.48
CA LYS A 234 15.72 -5.84 3.16
C LYS A 234 16.01 -7.35 3.25
N ASP A 235 17.01 -7.75 4.02
CA ASP A 235 17.35 -9.16 4.23
C ASP A 235 16.23 -9.93 4.95
N LEU A 236 15.62 -9.33 5.98
CA LEU A 236 14.48 -9.91 6.67
C LEU A 236 13.26 -10.06 5.75
N TYR A 237 13.00 -9.09 4.89
CA TYR A 237 11.92 -9.16 3.90
C TYR A 237 12.16 -10.28 2.90
N PHE A 238 13.40 -10.43 2.40
CA PHE A 238 13.76 -11.54 1.53
C PHE A 238 13.52 -12.91 2.19
N ASP A 239 13.87 -13.05 3.48
CA ASP A 239 13.68 -14.29 4.24
C ASP A 239 12.19 -14.56 4.54
N PHE A 240 11.42 -13.51 4.79
CA PHE A 240 9.97 -13.58 4.95
C PHE A 240 9.30 -14.14 3.68
N MET A 241 9.61 -13.54 2.52
CA MET A 241 9.06 -13.91 1.20
C MET A 241 9.66 -15.19 0.59
N ASP A 242 10.57 -15.89 1.28
CA ASP A 242 11.30 -17.06 0.75
C ASP A 242 12.05 -16.76 -0.57
N ILE A 243 12.58 -15.55 -0.75
CA ILE A 243 13.32 -15.22 -1.96
C ILE A 243 14.61 -16.06 -2.03
N PRO A 244 14.90 -16.75 -3.15
CA PRO A 244 16.07 -17.62 -3.28
C PRO A 244 17.38 -16.90 -2.95
N GLN A 245 18.35 -17.64 -2.41
CA GLN A 245 19.66 -17.07 -2.03
C GLN A 245 20.50 -16.65 -3.24
N ASP A 246 20.19 -17.17 -4.42
CA ASP A 246 20.81 -16.83 -5.71
C ASP A 246 19.99 -15.82 -6.53
N ASP A 247 18.93 -15.23 -5.96
CA ASP A 247 18.17 -14.16 -6.60
C ASP A 247 19.06 -12.92 -6.82
N GLU A 248 19.08 -12.39 -8.04
CA GLU A 248 19.95 -11.27 -8.42
C GLU A 248 19.79 -10.04 -7.53
N ARG A 249 18.60 -9.82 -6.95
CA ARG A 249 18.30 -8.68 -6.08
C ARG A 249 19.14 -8.68 -4.81
N ARG A 250 19.56 -9.87 -4.33
CA ARG A 250 20.43 -10.00 -3.15
C ARG A 250 21.85 -9.51 -3.40
N PHE A 251 22.26 -9.37 -4.66
CA PHE A 251 23.60 -8.97 -5.06
C PHE A 251 23.69 -7.53 -5.60
N ARG A 252 22.59 -6.78 -5.58
CA ARG A 252 22.60 -5.36 -5.95
C ARG A 252 23.12 -4.55 -4.76
N ASP A 253 24.28 -3.94 -4.93
CA ASP A 253 24.93 -3.14 -3.89
C ASP A 253 24.25 -1.78 -3.77
N ASN A 254 23.92 -1.36 -2.54
CA ASN A 254 23.22 -0.11 -2.24
C ASN A 254 21.95 0.14 -3.09
N GLU A 255 21.18 -0.92 -3.36
CA GLU A 255 19.94 -0.86 -4.13
C GLU A 255 18.79 -1.66 -3.48
N GLY A 256 17.57 -1.26 -3.84
CA GLY A 256 16.32 -1.83 -3.33
C GLY A 256 15.86 -3.14 -3.99
N LEU A 257 14.63 -3.56 -3.66
CA LEU A 257 14.04 -4.85 -4.00
C LEU A 257 13.30 -4.92 -5.35
N TYR A 258 13.30 -3.81 -6.10
CA TYR A 258 12.50 -3.62 -7.31
C TYR A 258 12.65 -4.76 -8.32
N THR A 259 11.56 -5.15 -8.96
CA THR A 259 11.53 -6.29 -9.89
C THR A 259 10.34 -6.22 -10.84
N SER A 260 10.32 -7.08 -11.86
CA SER A 260 9.23 -7.16 -12.82
C SER A 260 8.93 -8.59 -13.23
N TYR A 261 7.67 -8.87 -13.54
CA TYR A 261 7.18 -10.16 -14.03
C TYR A 261 6.35 -9.96 -15.30
N GLU A 262 6.40 -10.92 -16.21
CA GLU A 262 5.70 -10.87 -17.50
C GLU A 262 5.00 -12.21 -17.73
N TRP A 263 3.69 -12.15 -18.00
CA TRP A 263 2.86 -13.32 -18.29
C TRP A 263 2.21 -13.19 -19.65
N GLY A 264 2.22 -14.29 -20.41
CA GLY A 264 1.57 -14.42 -21.69
C GLY A 264 2.46 -14.09 -22.88
N SER A 265 1.84 -13.92 -24.05
CA SER A 265 2.54 -13.70 -25.30
C SER A 265 1.63 -13.02 -26.33
N GLY A 266 2.22 -12.52 -27.42
CA GLY A 266 1.46 -11.89 -28.50
C GLY A 266 0.76 -10.61 -28.04
N ASP A 267 -0.57 -10.59 -28.16
CA ASP A 267 -1.46 -9.48 -27.79
C ASP A 267 -2.09 -9.64 -26.39
N GLN A 268 -1.63 -10.63 -25.62
CA GLN A 268 -2.09 -10.94 -24.27
C GLN A 268 -0.91 -10.99 -23.29
N ILE A 269 -0.17 -9.88 -23.20
CA ILE A 269 0.96 -9.75 -22.26
C ILE A 269 0.57 -8.81 -21.12
N LEU A 270 0.59 -9.33 -19.89
CA LEU A 270 0.55 -8.53 -18.68
C LEU A 270 1.95 -8.43 -18.10
N GLN A 271 2.43 -7.20 -17.91
CA GLN A 271 3.67 -6.92 -17.21
C GLN A 271 3.35 -6.30 -15.84
N LEU A 272 3.86 -6.91 -14.78
CA LEU A 272 3.83 -6.36 -13.42
C LEU A 272 5.20 -5.76 -13.11
N ILE A 273 5.23 -4.51 -12.66
CA ILE A 273 6.43 -3.79 -12.24
C ILE A 273 6.26 -3.44 -10.77
N LEU A 274 7.17 -3.90 -9.92
CA LEU A 274 7.21 -3.59 -8.50
C LEU A 274 8.34 -2.60 -8.25
N LEU A 275 7.99 -1.36 -7.92
CA LEU A 275 8.96 -0.32 -7.55
C LEU A 275 9.26 -0.42 -6.05
N ASP A 276 10.53 -0.36 -5.68
CA ASP A 276 10.93 -0.05 -4.30
C ASP A 276 10.94 1.47 -4.14
N THR A 277 10.07 1.98 -3.28
CA THR A 277 9.87 3.41 -3.03
C THR A 277 10.46 3.88 -1.70
N ARG A 278 11.19 3.02 -0.99
CA ARG A 278 11.77 3.32 0.32
C ARG A 278 13.30 3.41 0.27
N TYR A 279 13.96 2.43 -0.36
CA TYR A 279 15.39 2.19 -0.18
C TYR A 279 16.32 3.38 -0.45
N SER A 280 15.99 4.16 -1.49
CA SER A 280 16.81 5.29 -1.97
C SER A 280 16.08 6.64 -1.91
N ARG A 281 14.86 6.68 -1.38
CA ARG A 281 14.03 7.88 -1.36
C ARG A 281 14.60 8.93 -0.41
N SER A 282 14.67 10.18 -0.88
CA SER A 282 15.10 11.32 -0.07
C SER A 282 14.05 11.72 0.97
N GLU A 283 14.52 12.40 2.02
CA GLU A 283 13.63 13.05 2.98
C GLU A 283 12.69 14.08 2.30
N PHE A 284 11.46 14.17 2.79
CA PHE A 284 10.52 15.22 2.41
C PHE A 284 10.74 16.50 3.23
N LEU A 285 10.01 17.55 2.86
CA LEU A 285 9.91 18.75 3.67
C LEU A 285 8.97 18.48 4.86
N TYR A 286 9.43 18.84 6.06
CA TYR A 286 8.64 18.78 7.30
C TYR A 286 8.54 20.13 7.98
N ASP A 287 7.38 20.38 8.57
CA ASP A 287 7.13 21.55 9.38
C ASP A 287 7.37 21.16 10.84
N ASP A 288 8.40 21.73 11.46
CA ASP A 288 8.77 21.47 12.87
C ASP A 288 7.63 21.80 13.85
N GLU A 289 6.65 22.60 13.45
CA GLU A 289 5.47 22.95 14.26
C GLU A 289 4.33 21.92 14.13
N LYS A 290 4.40 21.01 13.16
CA LYS A 290 3.41 19.94 12.94
C LYS A 290 3.88 18.62 13.56
N TRP A 291 2.99 17.63 13.55
CA TRP A 291 3.34 16.29 14.02
C TRP A 291 4.50 15.76 13.17
N ALA A 292 5.50 15.13 13.83
CA ALA A 292 6.46 14.30 13.11
C ALA A 292 5.65 13.33 12.24
N TYR A 293 6.07 13.06 11.00
CA TYR A 293 5.31 12.27 9.99
C TYR A 293 4.26 13.03 9.18
N THR A 294 4.22 14.37 9.25
CA THR A 294 3.35 15.18 8.38
C THR A 294 4.18 15.91 7.32
N PRO A 295 4.59 15.26 6.21
CA PRO A 295 5.28 15.95 5.13
C PRO A 295 4.37 17.02 4.52
N TYR A 296 4.95 18.08 3.97
CA TYR A 296 4.16 19.16 3.39
C TYR A 296 4.81 19.74 2.13
N GLY A 297 3.97 20.37 1.32
CA GLY A 297 4.41 21.12 0.15
C GLY A 297 5.01 20.25 -0.95
N HIS A 298 5.73 20.91 -1.86
CA HIS A 298 6.25 20.31 -3.08
C HIS A 298 7.73 20.68 -3.24
N ASP A 299 8.62 19.74 -2.94
CA ASP A 299 10.06 19.99 -3.00
C ASP A 299 10.55 20.05 -4.45
N GLN A 300 11.08 21.20 -4.84
CA GLN A 300 11.62 21.44 -6.18
C GLN A 300 13.13 21.17 -6.27
N ASP A 301 13.81 20.82 -5.18
CA ASP A 301 15.25 20.56 -5.15
C ASP A 301 15.62 19.40 -6.10
N HIS A 302 16.54 19.70 -7.03
CA HIS A 302 17.07 18.79 -8.03
C HIS A 302 17.88 17.63 -7.46
N GLY A 303 18.35 17.71 -6.21
CA GLY A 303 19.07 16.64 -5.53
C GLY A 303 18.19 15.56 -4.89
N LYS A 304 16.89 15.83 -4.69
CA LYS A 304 15.95 14.85 -4.12
C LYS A 304 15.66 13.71 -5.10
N GLN A 305 15.34 12.52 -4.61
CA GLN A 305 15.00 11.39 -5.47
C GLN A 305 13.94 10.53 -4.81
N PHE A 306 13.10 9.89 -5.63
CA PHE A 306 12.13 8.90 -5.16
C PHE A 306 12.68 7.50 -5.40
N LEU A 307 13.22 7.28 -6.60
CA LEU A 307 13.92 6.06 -6.99
C LEU A 307 15.41 6.35 -7.17
N SER A 308 16.26 5.34 -7.00
CA SER A 308 17.70 5.48 -7.31
C SER A 308 17.92 5.72 -8.82
N PRO A 309 19.07 6.28 -9.21
CA PRO A 309 19.45 6.36 -10.63
C PRO A 309 19.44 4.99 -11.33
N ALA A 310 19.91 3.94 -10.66
CA ALA A 310 19.94 2.58 -11.21
C ALA A 310 18.54 1.99 -11.38
N GLN A 311 17.63 2.23 -10.42
CA GLN A 311 16.24 1.82 -10.53
C GLN A 311 15.51 2.56 -11.64
N TRP A 312 15.79 3.85 -11.84
CA TRP A 312 15.26 4.61 -12.97
C TRP A 312 15.70 4.04 -14.32
N GLU A 313 17.00 3.73 -14.46
CA GLU A 313 17.54 3.12 -15.66
C GLU A 313 16.91 1.75 -15.91
N TRP A 314 16.85 0.90 -14.87
CA TRP A 314 16.18 -0.39 -14.93
C TRP A 314 14.70 -0.27 -15.33
N PHE A 315 13.97 0.69 -14.78
CA PHE A 315 12.56 0.91 -15.07
C PHE A 315 12.36 1.26 -16.56
N GLU A 316 13.19 2.16 -17.11
CA GLU A 316 13.15 2.49 -18.53
C GLU A 316 13.48 1.27 -19.41
N GLN A 317 14.41 0.41 -19.01
CA GLN A 317 14.71 -0.85 -19.71
C GLN A 317 13.54 -1.84 -19.66
N VAL A 318 12.83 -1.94 -18.54
CA VAL A 318 11.63 -2.79 -18.40
C VAL A 318 10.48 -2.27 -19.27
N LEU A 319 10.29 -0.94 -19.33
CA LEU A 319 9.26 -0.32 -20.18
C LEU A 319 9.48 -0.52 -21.69
N GLN A 320 10.73 -0.74 -22.12
CA GLN A 320 11.04 -1.07 -23.52
C GLN A 320 10.52 -2.45 -23.95
N ARG A 321 10.28 -3.36 -23.00
CA ARG A 321 9.74 -4.69 -23.29
C ARG A 321 8.26 -4.58 -23.67
N PRO A 322 7.77 -5.39 -24.61
CA PRO A 322 6.39 -5.32 -25.06
C PRO A 322 5.43 -5.82 -23.98
N ALA A 323 4.35 -5.07 -23.76
CA ALA A 323 3.23 -5.46 -22.93
C ALA A 323 1.93 -4.87 -23.50
N ASN A 324 0.78 -5.44 -23.16
CA ASN A 324 -0.53 -4.89 -23.49
C ASN A 324 -1.17 -4.22 -22.27
N VAL A 325 -0.96 -4.79 -21.09
CA VAL A 325 -1.32 -4.20 -19.80
C VAL A 325 -0.06 -4.13 -18.94
N ARG A 326 0.19 -2.97 -18.33
CA ARG A 326 1.27 -2.77 -17.36
C ARG A 326 0.67 -2.40 -16.02
N LEU A 327 0.88 -3.23 -15.02
CA LEU A 327 0.55 -2.91 -13.63
C LEU A 327 1.83 -2.41 -12.96
N ILE A 328 1.81 -1.20 -12.42
CA ILE A 328 2.96 -0.59 -11.75
C ILE A 328 2.58 -0.39 -10.28
N LEU A 329 3.16 -1.21 -9.40
CA LEU A 329 3.02 -1.04 -7.96
C LEU A 329 4.03 -0.02 -7.47
N SER A 330 3.51 1.01 -6.80
CA SER A 330 4.23 1.89 -5.88
C SER A 330 3.57 1.70 -4.51
N THR A 331 4.32 1.45 -3.43
CA THR A 331 3.68 1.25 -2.12
C THR A 331 3.00 2.52 -1.62
N GLN A 332 3.47 3.69 -2.08
CA GLN A 332 2.90 5.01 -1.82
C GLN A 332 2.05 5.53 -2.99
N GLN A 333 1.08 6.41 -2.71
CA GLN A 333 0.22 6.99 -3.73
C GLN A 333 0.97 7.86 -4.74
N VAL A 334 0.54 7.82 -6.00
CA VAL A 334 1.27 8.45 -7.11
C VAL A 334 0.59 9.71 -7.63
N LEU A 335 -0.72 9.64 -7.91
CA LEU A 335 -1.49 10.69 -8.58
C LEU A 335 -2.17 11.66 -7.63
N THR A 336 -2.22 11.35 -6.33
CA THR A 336 -2.79 12.25 -5.32
C THR A 336 -2.12 13.63 -5.37
N GLN A 337 -2.94 14.67 -5.32
CA GLN A 337 -2.49 16.05 -5.12
C GLN A 337 -3.04 16.62 -3.80
N GLY A 338 -3.43 15.74 -2.87
CA GLY A 338 -3.92 16.12 -1.57
C GLY A 338 -2.82 16.75 -0.70
N GLU A 339 -3.19 17.70 0.15
CA GLU A 339 -2.27 18.36 1.10
C GLU A 339 -2.59 17.91 2.55
N TRP A 340 -2.73 16.61 2.77
CA TRP A 340 -3.22 16.01 4.03
C TRP A 340 -2.12 15.52 4.96
N GLY A 341 -0.86 15.74 4.60
CA GLY A 341 0.26 15.40 5.48
C GLY A 341 0.66 13.93 5.46
N PHE A 342 0.64 13.30 4.27
CA PHE A 342 1.01 11.91 4.10
C PHE A 342 1.97 11.73 2.94
N GLU A 343 2.62 10.58 2.86
CA GLU A 343 3.67 10.33 1.88
C GLU A 343 3.10 9.98 0.50
N HIS A 344 3.50 10.73 -0.52
CA HIS A 344 3.11 10.49 -1.90
C HIS A 344 4.09 11.11 -2.90
N TRP A 345 4.01 10.67 -4.16
CA TRP A 345 4.94 11.09 -5.21
C TRP A 345 4.89 12.59 -5.51
N SER A 346 3.74 13.24 -5.37
CA SER A 346 3.64 14.67 -5.65
C SER A 346 4.41 15.55 -4.67
N LEU A 347 4.90 15.03 -3.54
CA LEU A 347 5.84 15.73 -2.65
C LEU A 347 7.21 15.98 -3.31
N ILE A 348 7.60 15.18 -4.32
CA ILE A 348 8.79 15.39 -5.16
C ILE A 348 8.34 15.48 -6.63
N PRO A 349 7.73 16.61 -7.08
CA PRO A 349 7.06 16.70 -8.38
C PRO A 349 7.93 16.40 -9.60
N ARG A 350 9.25 16.56 -9.50
CA ARG A 350 10.17 16.20 -10.59
C ARG A 350 10.19 14.70 -10.84
N GLU A 351 10.23 13.90 -9.78
CA GLU A 351 10.26 12.43 -9.85
C GLU A 351 8.91 11.91 -10.37
N LEU A 352 7.79 12.47 -9.90
CA LEU A 352 6.45 12.18 -10.45
C LEU A 352 6.37 12.51 -11.96
N ARG A 353 6.83 13.70 -12.37
CA ARG A 353 6.85 14.07 -13.80
C ARG A 353 7.76 13.16 -14.62
N LYS A 354 8.87 12.68 -14.06
CA LYS A 354 9.77 11.72 -14.72
C LYS A 354 9.08 10.37 -14.91
N LEU A 355 8.40 9.84 -13.88
CA LEU A 355 7.58 8.63 -13.96
C LEU A 355 6.56 8.73 -15.10
N VAL A 356 5.72 9.77 -15.07
CA VAL A 356 4.66 9.98 -16.06
C VAL A 356 5.24 10.15 -17.47
N ARG A 357 6.36 10.85 -17.62
CA ARG A 357 7.02 11.03 -18.93
C ARG A 357 7.48 9.70 -19.52
N LEU A 358 8.13 8.84 -18.72
CA LEU A 358 8.58 7.53 -19.17
C LEU A 358 7.38 6.63 -19.52
N LEU A 359 6.36 6.60 -18.67
CA LEU A 359 5.14 5.85 -18.96
C LEU A 359 4.48 6.32 -20.26
N LYS A 360 4.31 7.63 -20.47
CA LYS A 360 3.79 8.17 -21.75
C LYS A 360 4.64 7.75 -22.95
N LYS A 361 5.97 7.90 -22.85
CA LYS A 361 6.93 7.58 -23.92
C LYS A 361 6.79 6.13 -24.39
N TYR A 362 6.66 5.19 -23.47
CA TYR A 362 6.65 3.75 -23.79
C TYR A 362 5.26 3.15 -23.95
N CYS A 363 4.26 3.64 -23.22
CA CYS A 363 2.89 3.11 -23.26
C CYS A 363 2.06 3.68 -24.41
N LYS A 364 2.32 4.93 -24.85
CA LYS A 364 1.68 5.50 -26.06
C LYS A 364 2.46 5.21 -27.36
N HIS A 365 3.38 4.25 -27.32
CA HIS A 365 4.21 3.95 -28.48
C HIS A 365 3.37 3.37 -29.64
N VAL A 366 3.44 4.01 -30.81
CA VAL A 366 2.57 3.72 -31.98
C VAL A 366 2.57 2.25 -32.41
N LYS A 367 3.71 1.55 -32.28
CA LYS A 367 3.82 0.14 -32.72
C LYS A 367 3.34 -0.88 -31.68
N ASN A 368 3.33 -0.50 -30.40
CA ASN A 368 3.02 -1.42 -29.32
C ASN A 368 2.46 -0.63 -28.12
N PRO A 369 1.25 -0.09 -28.26
CA PRO A 369 0.63 0.64 -27.16
C PRO A 369 0.27 -0.33 -26.04
N SER A 370 0.30 0.18 -24.82
CA SER A 370 -0.04 -0.58 -23.62
C SER A 370 -0.87 0.28 -22.67
N LEU A 371 -1.79 -0.33 -21.93
CA LEU A 371 -2.52 0.32 -20.85
C LEU A 371 -1.69 0.27 -19.55
N PRO A 372 -1.18 1.41 -19.03
CA PRO A 372 -0.59 1.44 -17.70
C PRO A 372 -1.66 1.68 -16.63
N VAL A 373 -1.59 0.91 -15.55
CA VAL A 373 -2.39 1.09 -14.34
C VAL A 373 -1.46 1.12 -13.14
N LEU A 374 -1.62 2.14 -12.30
CA LEU A 374 -0.88 2.27 -11.05
C LEU A 374 -1.65 1.56 -9.92
N LEU A 375 -0.92 0.82 -9.08
CA LEU A 375 -1.42 0.18 -7.87
C LEU A 375 -0.71 0.83 -6.67
N SER A 376 -1.45 1.14 -5.60
CA SER A 376 -0.85 1.75 -4.40
C SER A 376 -1.48 1.35 -3.07
N GLY A 377 -0.77 1.68 -1.99
CA GLY A 377 -1.05 1.29 -0.60
C GLY A 377 -0.87 2.44 0.40
N ASP A 378 -0.23 2.16 1.54
CA ASP A 378 0.13 3.06 2.68
C ASP A 378 -1.04 3.71 3.45
N ARG A 379 -2.07 4.17 2.75
CA ARG A 379 -3.02 5.19 3.24
C ARG A 379 -4.15 4.74 4.17
N HIS A 380 -4.31 3.45 4.42
CA HIS A 380 -5.42 2.91 5.24
C HIS A 380 -6.83 3.23 4.66
N ILE A 381 -6.91 3.49 3.36
CA ILE A 381 -8.13 3.77 2.59
C ILE A 381 -8.07 3.09 1.23
N GLY A 382 -9.23 3.01 0.56
CA GLY A 382 -9.32 2.62 -0.84
C GLY A 382 -9.79 3.76 -1.71
N ALA A 383 -9.20 3.97 -2.88
CA ALA A 383 -9.63 5.02 -3.79
C ALA A 383 -9.21 4.75 -5.24
N LEU A 384 -9.86 5.47 -6.16
CA LEU A 384 -9.51 5.50 -7.57
C LEU A 384 -9.07 6.92 -7.90
N TYR A 385 -7.99 7.07 -8.66
CA TYR A 385 -7.46 8.39 -9.05
C TYR A 385 -7.22 8.48 -10.55
N ASN A 386 -7.35 9.70 -11.06
CA ASN A 386 -6.93 10.13 -12.39
C ASN A 386 -6.57 11.61 -12.31
N ASP A 387 -5.41 11.98 -12.84
CA ASP A 387 -5.00 13.38 -12.96
C ASP A 387 -4.89 13.76 -14.44
N PRO A 388 -5.96 14.34 -15.03
CA PRO A 388 -5.94 14.80 -16.41
C PRO A 388 -4.86 15.84 -16.72
N ALA A 389 -4.39 16.60 -15.71
CA ALA A 389 -3.33 17.59 -15.91
C ALA A 389 -1.97 16.92 -16.08
N LEU A 390 -1.74 15.78 -15.40
CA LEU A 390 -0.55 14.95 -15.63
C LEU A 390 -0.71 14.07 -16.86
N TRP A 391 -1.75 13.23 -16.89
CA TRP A 391 -2.09 12.34 -17.99
C TRP A 391 -3.51 11.77 -17.83
N ASP A 392 -4.42 12.17 -18.70
CA ASP A 392 -5.82 11.73 -18.74
C ASP A 392 -6.06 10.21 -18.88
N GLU A 393 -5.13 9.46 -19.47
CA GLU A 393 -5.24 8.00 -19.61
C GLU A 393 -4.49 7.22 -18.51
N LEU A 394 -3.91 7.89 -17.50
CA LEU A 394 -3.25 7.22 -16.39
C LEU A 394 -4.19 7.12 -15.19
N TYR A 395 -4.40 5.89 -14.73
CA TYR A 395 -5.30 5.60 -13.61
C TYR A 395 -4.55 4.91 -12.50
N GLU A 396 -4.95 5.20 -11.27
CA GLU A 396 -4.44 4.57 -10.07
C GLU A 396 -5.58 3.98 -9.25
N VAL A 397 -5.34 2.79 -8.68
CA VAL A 397 -6.20 2.20 -7.67
C VAL A 397 -5.38 1.99 -6.39
N THR A 398 -5.78 2.68 -5.33
CA THR A 398 -5.24 2.48 -3.98
C THR A 398 -6.10 1.45 -3.26
N ALA A 399 -5.47 0.41 -2.71
CA ALA A 399 -6.14 -0.60 -1.89
C ALA A 399 -5.34 -0.85 -0.61
N SER A 400 -5.65 -0.12 0.46
CA SER A 400 -4.74 0.00 1.60
C SER A 400 -5.32 -0.45 2.95
N SER A 401 -6.27 -1.38 2.98
CA SER A 401 -6.87 -1.81 4.24
C SER A 401 -7.18 -3.30 4.29
N TRP A 402 -6.14 -4.15 4.25
CA TRP A 402 -6.33 -5.59 4.48
C TRP A 402 -7.00 -5.86 5.82
N THR A 403 -6.46 -5.27 6.90
CA THR A 403 -6.88 -5.58 8.29
C THR A 403 -7.45 -4.39 9.05
N HIS A 404 -7.08 -3.17 8.65
CA HIS A 404 -7.56 -1.97 9.31
C HIS A 404 -7.60 -0.82 8.31
N THR A 405 -8.56 0.07 8.55
CA THR A 405 -8.77 1.32 7.83
C THR A 405 -8.71 2.45 8.83
N ILE A 406 -8.61 3.68 8.35
CA ILE A 406 -8.73 4.86 9.20
C ILE A 406 -10.04 4.80 10.01
N PRO A 407 -10.03 5.08 11.32
CA PRO A 407 -11.26 5.07 12.11
C PRO A 407 -12.28 6.08 11.55
N ASP A 408 -13.56 5.71 11.54
CA ASP A 408 -14.65 6.64 11.21
C ASP A 408 -14.54 7.91 12.06
N GLY A 409 -14.29 9.04 11.39
CA GLY A 409 -14.17 10.33 12.05
C GLY A 409 -12.79 10.63 12.66
N TRP A 410 -11.75 9.91 12.23
CA TRP A 410 -10.36 10.30 12.42
C TRP A 410 -9.96 11.39 11.42
N ASP A 411 -9.16 12.32 11.91
CA ASP A 411 -8.60 13.46 11.19
C ASP A 411 -7.08 13.40 11.40
N PRO A 412 -6.26 13.56 10.35
CA PRO A 412 -4.80 13.64 10.46
C PRO A 412 -4.31 14.68 11.48
N ASP A 413 -5.04 15.77 11.72
CA ASP A 413 -4.67 16.78 12.73
C ASP A 413 -5.08 16.39 14.17
N GLY A 414 -5.61 15.17 14.37
CA GLY A 414 -6.10 14.69 15.67
C GLY A 414 -7.42 15.32 16.11
N VAL A 415 -8.11 16.07 15.24
CA VAL A 415 -9.38 16.73 15.56
C VAL A 415 -10.56 15.83 15.22
N LYS A 416 -11.29 15.36 16.24
CA LYS A 416 -12.47 14.49 16.02
C LYS A 416 -13.41 15.07 14.98
N CYS A 417 -13.68 14.34 13.89
CA CYS A 417 -14.42 14.86 12.74
C CYS A 417 -15.74 15.57 13.04
N SER A 418 -16.41 15.17 14.13
CA SER A 418 -17.56 15.86 14.72
C SER A 418 -17.40 17.37 14.97
N THR A 419 -16.17 17.90 15.00
CA THR A 419 -15.88 19.32 15.26
C THR A 419 -15.85 20.18 14.00
N TYR A 420 -15.77 19.57 12.81
CA TYR A 420 -15.83 20.33 11.56
C TYR A 420 -17.26 20.83 11.28
N PRO A 421 -17.43 21.99 10.62
CA PRO A 421 -18.74 22.51 10.24
C PRO A 421 -19.50 21.56 9.30
N ASN A 422 -18.77 20.81 8.47
CA ASN A 422 -19.32 19.77 7.62
C ASN A 422 -18.45 18.50 7.64
N PRO A 423 -18.57 17.65 8.67
CA PRO A 423 -17.73 16.47 8.86
C PRO A 423 -17.72 15.49 7.68
N ALA A 424 -18.81 15.43 6.91
CA ALA A 424 -18.93 14.58 5.74
C ALA A 424 -18.12 15.09 4.53
N VAL A 425 -17.56 16.30 4.59
CA VAL A 425 -16.82 16.96 3.51
C VAL A 425 -15.42 17.37 3.98
N ASP A 426 -15.31 17.77 5.24
CA ASP A 426 -14.07 18.32 5.82
C ASP A 426 -13.16 17.24 6.42
N CYS A 427 -13.70 16.05 6.71
CA CYS A 427 -12.91 14.88 7.15
C CYS A 427 -12.65 13.83 6.08
N ILE A 428 -13.15 14.05 4.87
CA ILE A 428 -12.75 13.24 3.73
C ILE A 428 -11.58 13.99 3.13
N GLU A 429 -10.39 13.39 3.14
CA GLU A 429 -9.17 13.94 2.50
C GLU A 429 -9.53 14.45 1.11
N GLN A 430 -9.76 15.74 0.92
CA GLN A 430 -10.20 16.26 -0.38
C GLN A 430 -9.05 16.16 -1.37
N ASP A 431 -9.29 15.47 -2.46
CA ASP A 431 -8.27 15.32 -3.49
C ASP A 431 -8.90 15.61 -4.85
N PRO A 432 -8.42 16.64 -5.57
CA PRO A 432 -8.96 16.98 -6.87
C PRO A 432 -8.76 15.88 -7.93
N THR A 433 -7.84 14.93 -7.71
CA THR A 433 -7.57 13.82 -8.65
C THR A 433 -8.31 12.53 -8.28
N ARG A 434 -8.98 12.48 -7.12
CA ARG A 434 -9.75 11.29 -6.72
C ARG A 434 -11.09 11.21 -7.46
N ILE A 435 -11.37 10.02 -7.98
CA ILE A 435 -12.63 9.68 -8.66
C ILE A 435 -13.67 9.26 -7.61
N GLY A 436 -14.54 10.21 -7.26
CA GLY A 436 -15.60 10.05 -6.25
C GLY A 436 -15.06 9.94 -4.83
N ASP A 437 -15.84 9.33 -3.94
CA ASP A 437 -15.48 9.23 -2.51
C ASP A 437 -14.30 8.26 -2.28
N TRP A 438 -13.76 8.15 -1.08
CA TRP A 438 -12.87 7.03 -0.73
C TRP A 438 -13.66 5.81 -0.21
N VAL A 439 -12.95 4.74 0.12
CA VAL A 439 -13.44 3.53 0.77
C VAL A 439 -12.76 3.45 2.15
N GLY A 440 -13.51 3.79 3.19
CA GLY A 440 -13.08 3.74 4.60
C GLY A 440 -13.52 2.47 5.34
N VAL A 441 -13.41 1.32 4.68
CA VAL A 441 -13.71 0.00 5.26
C VAL A 441 -12.63 -0.96 4.81
N ASN A 442 -12.40 -2.06 5.53
CA ASN A 442 -11.44 -3.08 5.10
C ASN A 442 -11.81 -3.63 3.72
N HIS A 443 -10.84 -3.63 2.81
CA HIS A 443 -11.03 -3.93 1.40
C HIS A 443 -9.74 -4.45 0.76
N PHE A 444 -9.88 -5.02 -0.43
CA PHE A 444 -8.76 -5.34 -1.33
C PHE A 444 -9.10 -4.91 -2.75
N GLY A 445 -8.07 -4.74 -3.56
CA GLY A 445 -8.20 -4.39 -4.97
C GLY A 445 -8.21 -5.62 -5.87
N MET A 446 -8.97 -5.56 -6.96
CA MET A 446 -8.93 -6.53 -8.04
C MET A 446 -8.67 -5.82 -9.37
N VAL A 447 -7.84 -6.44 -10.20
CA VAL A 447 -7.62 -6.11 -11.60
C VAL A 447 -8.03 -7.33 -12.43
N ASP A 448 -9.16 -7.22 -13.12
CA ASP A 448 -9.66 -8.24 -14.03
C ASP A 448 -9.40 -7.82 -15.48
N VAL A 449 -8.62 -8.60 -16.21
CA VAL A 449 -8.30 -8.37 -17.62
C VAL A 449 -9.13 -9.30 -18.50
N ASP A 450 -10.04 -8.70 -19.27
CA ASP A 450 -10.72 -9.39 -20.35
C ASP A 450 -9.93 -9.20 -21.65
N TRP A 451 -9.13 -10.21 -21.98
CA TRP A 451 -8.32 -10.20 -23.19
C TRP A 451 -9.13 -10.26 -24.48
N GLN A 452 -10.35 -10.81 -24.43
CA GLN A 452 -11.23 -10.93 -25.60
C GLN A 452 -11.91 -9.59 -25.89
N ASP A 453 -12.48 -8.97 -24.87
CA ASP A 453 -13.17 -7.69 -24.99
C ASP A 453 -12.20 -6.50 -24.94
N ARG A 454 -10.90 -6.76 -24.71
CA ARG A 454 -9.83 -5.75 -24.62
C ARG A 454 -10.13 -4.73 -23.53
N THR A 455 -10.51 -5.19 -22.34
CA THR A 455 -10.81 -4.31 -21.21
C THR A 455 -10.11 -4.75 -19.93
N VAL A 456 -9.87 -3.77 -19.04
CA VAL A 456 -9.42 -4.00 -17.68
C VAL A 456 -10.46 -3.41 -16.73
N HIS A 457 -10.96 -4.22 -15.81
CA HIS A 457 -11.84 -3.80 -14.73
C HIS A 457 -11.06 -3.71 -13.42
N LEU A 458 -10.99 -2.50 -12.89
CA LEU A 458 -10.43 -2.22 -11.56
C LEU A 458 -11.59 -2.19 -10.56
N THR A 459 -11.47 -2.92 -9.46
CA THR A 459 -12.48 -2.87 -8.39
C THR A 459 -11.86 -2.83 -7.00
N LEU A 460 -12.56 -2.17 -6.07
CA LEU A 460 -12.31 -2.29 -4.64
C LEU A 460 -13.41 -3.14 -4.04
N VAL A 461 -13.03 -4.22 -3.38
CA VAL A 461 -13.93 -5.25 -2.87
C VAL A 461 -13.87 -5.25 -1.36
N ARG A 462 -15.05 -5.27 -0.72
CA ARG A 462 -15.15 -5.38 0.74
C ARG A 462 -14.48 -6.68 1.22
N ALA A 463 -13.43 -6.54 2.02
CA ALA A 463 -12.61 -7.64 2.52
C ALA A 463 -13.37 -8.49 3.54
N GLU A 464 -14.07 -7.80 4.44
CA GLU A 464 -14.80 -8.42 5.52
C GLU A 464 -16.00 -7.57 5.93
N THR A 465 -16.81 -8.18 6.77
CA THR A 465 -18.15 -7.71 7.07
C THR A 465 -18.10 -6.41 7.87
N SER A 466 -18.92 -5.43 7.50
CA SER A 466 -18.97 -4.11 8.15
C SER A 466 -19.25 -4.17 9.67
N HIS A 467 -19.74 -5.30 10.19
CA HIS A 467 -20.06 -5.50 11.60
C HIS A 467 -19.77 -6.94 12.03
N ALA A 468 -18.56 -7.20 12.52
CA ALA A 468 -18.32 -8.40 13.31
C ALA A 468 -18.84 -8.14 14.74
N TYR A 469 -20.01 -8.68 15.08
CA TYR A 469 -20.51 -8.61 16.46
C TYR A 469 -20.36 -9.96 17.16
N TYR A 470 -19.62 -9.96 18.28
CA TYR A 470 -19.45 -11.13 19.12
C TYR A 470 -20.64 -11.27 20.06
N VAL A 471 -21.60 -12.12 19.70
CA VAL A 471 -22.81 -12.37 20.50
C VAL A 471 -22.90 -13.87 20.79
N LYS A 472 -23.04 -14.23 22.07
CA LYS A 472 -23.13 -15.63 22.55
C LYS A 472 -21.92 -16.49 22.15
N GLN A 473 -20.72 -15.98 22.35
CA GLN A 473 -19.46 -16.70 22.08
C GLN A 473 -19.25 -17.11 20.62
N LYS A 474 -19.92 -16.45 19.68
CA LYS A 474 -19.73 -16.65 18.24
C LYS A 474 -19.63 -15.29 17.56
N TRP A 475 -18.67 -15.18 16.65
CA TRP A 475 -18.65 -14.12 15.66
C TRP A 475 -19.85 -14.29 14.73
N GLN A 476 -20.66 -13.26 14.60
CA GLN A 476 -21.64 -13.16 13.52
C GLN A 476 -21.07 -12.20 12.48
N TYR A 477 -20.97 -12.70 11.25
CA TYR A 477 -20.41 -12.02 10.09
C TYR A 477 -21.60 -11.51 9.25
N ASN A 478 -21.61 -10.21 8.93
CA ASN A 478 -22.58 -9.63 8.00
C ASN A 478 -22.36 -10.17 6.56
N THR A 479 -23.38 -10.28 5.72
CA THR A 479 -23.26 -11.02 4.44
C THR A 479 -22.67 -10.21 3.27
N ASP A 480 -22.02 -9.07 3.53
CA ASP A 480 -21.57 -8.11 2.52
C ASP A 480 -20.10 -8.28 2.10
N ALA A 481 -19.34 -9.18 2.72
CA ALA A 481 -17.99 -9.54 2.25
C ALA A 481 -18.02 -9.98 0.78
N GLY A 482 -17.04 -9.52 -0.01
CA GLY A 482 -17.02 -9.73 -1.46
C GLY A 482 -17.86 -8.73 -2.27
N GLN A 483 -18.57 -7.80 -1.62
CA GLN A 483 -19.26 -6.73 -2.34
C GLN A 483 -18.26 -5.79 -3.03
N VAL A 484 -18.48 -5.52 -4.31
CA VAL A 484 -17.78 -4.44 -5.03
C VAL A 484 -18.25 -3.09 -4.49
N LEU A 485 -17.32 -2.33 -3.94
CA LEU A 485 -17.55 -1.01 -3.34
C LEU A 485 -17.32 0.11 -4.36
N LYS A 486 -16.34 -0.08 -5.25
CA LYS A 486 -16.03 0.81 -6.37
C LYS A 486 -15.55 0.01 -7.56
N SER A 487 -15.78 0.55 -8.75
CA SER A 487 -15.27 -0.02 -9.98
C SER A 487 -14.96 1.05 -11.04
N LEU A 488 -14.03 0.72 -11.92
CA LEU A 488 -13.68 1.47 -13.12
C LEU A 488 -13.31 0.47 -14.22
N SER A 489 -13.69 0.76 -15.47
CA SER A 489 -13.35 -0.06 -16.63
C SER A 489 -12.54 0.76 -17.61
N LEU A 490 -11.47 0.18 -18.14
CA LEU A 490 -10.50 0.81 -19.02
C LEU A 490 -10.34 -0.05 -20.28
N ASP A 491 -10.14 0.59 -21.43
CA ASP A 491 -9.89 -0.11 -22.68
C ASP A 491 -8.39 -0.39 -22.87
N ILE A 492 -8.06 -1.57 -23.37
CA ILE A 492 -6.69 -1.97 -23.74
C ILE A 492 -6.47 -1.54 -25.21
N PRO A 493 -5.48 -0.68 -25.49
CA PRO A 493 -5.31 0.00 -26.78
C PRO A 493 -4.91 -0.90 -27.95
#